data_AF-W2GW16-F1
#
_entry.id   AF-W2GW16-F1
#
_cell.length_a   1.000
_cell.length_b   1.000
_cell.length_c   1.000
_cell.angle_alpha   90.00
_cell.angle_beta   90.00
_cell.angle_gamma   90.00
#
_symmetry.space_group_name_H-M   'P 1'
#
loop_
_entity.id
_entity.type
_entity.pdbx_description
1 polymer ?
#
loop_
_entity_poly.entity_id
_entity_poly.type
_entity_poly.pdbx_seq_one_letter_code
_entity_poly.pdbx_strand_id
1 'polypeptide(L)'
;MVSVHLVGELLGASGLSGLDEEFSVSHVLDMLSLHPSSELNYFCKWRVVVDDQSKSSDEAWKVVQGETRGQTQVHAASSGGSLAMPDLYRQNRDNILLPKIGTVWAHPIDLHLAIANMEAWNCWPRLEFQVWSVDAFHLESLCGTASFSVPMATNEYVLDVPLVLSEPQTILGSLARAVGLPLQEQENKARSAHCDEVIRSTGTLYLRLAVLSRGLNTTTN
;
A
#
# COMPACT_ATOMS: atom_id res chain seq x y z
N MET A 1 13.85 -21.31 -18.54
CA MET A 1 12.67 -20.43 -18.60
C MET A 1 13.02 -19.16 -17.85
N VAL A 2 12.70 -18.00 -18.41
CA VAL A 2 12.94 -16.72 -17.73
C VAL A 2 11.92 -16.59 -16.59
N SER A 3 12.40 -16.29 -15.38
CA SER A 3 11.55 -16.19 -14.21
C SER A 3 12.00 -15.09 -13.26
N VAL A 4 11.06 -14.62 -12.45
CA VAL A 4 11.25 -13.62 -11.41
C VAL A 4 10.65 -14.18 -10.13
N HIS A 5 11.45 -14.25 -9.07
CA HIS A 5 11.02 -14.64 -7.74
C HIS A 5 11.08 -13.41 -6.83
N LEU A 6 9.95 -13.09 -6.21
CA LEU A 6 9.78 -11.98 -5.29
C LEU A 6 9.64 -12.57 -3.89
N VAL A 7 10.54 -12.19 -3.00
CA VAL A 7 10.52 -12.61 -1.59
C VAL A 7 10.71 -11.39 -0.72
N GLY A 8 9.84 -11.17 0.23
CA GLY A 8 9.92 -9.98 1.07
C GLY A 8 8.79 -9.90 2.07
N GLU A 9 8.53 -8.69 2.52
CA GLU A 9 7.48 -8.40 3.48
C GLU A 9 6.92 -6.98 3.30
N LEU A 10 5.63 -6.88 3.55
CA LEU A 10 4.95 -5.62 3.78
C LEU A 10 5.15 -5.23 5.25
N LEU A 11 6.03 -4.26 5.48
CA LEU A 11 6.45 -3.86 6.83
C LEU A 11 5.32 -3.16 7.56
N GLY A 12 4.74 -2.12 6.95
CA GLY A 12 3.82 -1.23 7.62
C GLY A 12 3.43 -0.02 6.80
N ALA A 13 2.77 0.94 7.44
CA ALA A 13 2.43 2.24 6.86
C ALA A 13 2.47 3.37 7.89
N SER A 14 2.65 4.60 7.42
CA SER A 14 2.64 5.83 8.22
C SER A 14 1.78 6.91 7.56
N GLY A 15 1.42 7.94 8.33
CA GLY A 15 0.65 9.09 7.85
C GLY A 15 -0.84 8.83 7.60
N LEU A 16 -1.37 7.66 7.98
CA LEU A 16 -2.73 7.20 7.64
C LEU A 16 -3.85 8.01 8.32
N SER A 17 -3.55 8.69 9.42
CA SER A 17 -4.49 9.60 10.08
C SER A 17 -4.48 10.93 9.34
N GLY A 18 -5.50 11.19 8.53
CA GLY A 18 -5.67 12.44 7.77
C GLY A 18 -5.92 13.71 8.63
N LEU A 19 -5.63 13.66 9.92
CA LEU A 19 -5.69 14.79 10.82
C LEU A 19 -4.26 15.06 11.26
N ASP A 20 -3.72 16.20 10.85
CA ASP A 20 -2.46 16.74 11.35
C ASP A 20 -2.41 16.52 12.86
N GLU A 21 -1.39 15.81 13.33
CA GLU A 21 -1.22 15.42 14.73
C GLU A 21 -1.20 16.61 15.70
N GLU A 22 -1.24 17.85 15.22
CA GLU A 22 -1.13 19.02 16.07
C GLU A 22 -2.41 19.36 16.84
N PHE A 23 -3.63 19.26 16.30
CA PHE A 23 -4.85 19.56 17.08
C PHE A 23 -6.12 18.92 16.51
N SER A 24 -6.13 17.58 16.39
CA SER A 24 -7.38 16.92 16.03
C SER A 24 -8.40 16.95 17.17
N VAL A 25 -9.57 17.52 16.90
CA VAL A 25 -10.70 17.54 17.85
C VAL A 25 -11.13 16.12 18.23
N SER A 26 -10.90 15.13 17.37
CA SER A 26 -11.10 13.71 17.70
C SER A 26 -10.17 13.27 18.83
N HIS A 27 -8.87 13.58 18.77
CA HIS A 27 -7.92 13.25 19.84
C HIS A 27 -8.28 13.92 21.19
N VAL A 28 -8.84 15.14 21.17
CA VAL A 28 -9.36 15.80 22.37
C VAL A 28 -10.65 15.13 22.87
N LEU A 29 -11.56 14.74 21.97
CA LEU A 29 -12.76 13.96 22.34
C LEU A 29 -12.38 12.60 22.91
N ASP A 30 -11.34 11.97 22.38
CA ASP A 30 -10.85 10.66 22.81
C ASP A 30 -10.27 10.72 24.21
N MET A 31 -9.44 11.75 24.49
CA MET A 31 -8.95 12.07 25.83
C MET A 31 -10.07 12.31 26.84
N LEU A 32 -11.21 12.84 26.38
CA LEU A 32 -12.38 13.11 27.22
C LEU A 32 -13.35 11.92 27.30
N SER A 33 -13.22 10.95 26.40
CA SER A 33 -14.00 9.72 26.42
C SER A 33 -13.33 8.70 27.34
N LEU A 34 -14.02 8.26 28.39
CA LEU A 34 -13.54 7.18 29.27
C LEU A 34 -13.59 5.79 28.59
N HIS A 35 -13.67 5.73 27.26
CA HIS A 35 -13.70 4.52 26.45
C HIS A 35 -12.43 4.44 25.60
N PRO A 36 -11.71 3.30 25.60
CA PRO A 36 -10.46 3.13 24.85
C PRO A 36 -10.67 2.94 23.34
N SER A 37 -11.58 3.67 22.70
CA SER A 37 -12.18 3.27 21.41
C SER A 37 -11.86 4.16 20.19
N SER A 38 -10.79 4.95 20.22
CA SER A 38 -10.48 5.85 19.10
C SER A 38 -9.27 5.48 18.25
N GLU A 39 -8.48 4.52 18.71
CA GLU A 39 -7.37 4.00 17.92
C GLU A 39 -7.97 3.19 16.76
N LEU A 40 -7.90 3.74 15.56
CA LEU A 40 -8.24 3.02 14.34
C LEU A 40 -7.29 1.83 14.20
N ASN A 41 -7.85 0.67 13.89
CA ASN A 41 -7.06 -0.47 13.47
C ASN A 41 -6.88 -0.41 11.95
N TYR A 42 -5.74 -0.86 11.44
CA TYR A 42 -5.46 -0.84 10.02
C TYR A 42 -5.08 -2.23 9.50
N PHE A 43 -5.44 -2.48 8.25
CA PHE A 43 -4.99 -3.65 7.50
C PHE A 43 -4.72 -3.27 6.06
N CYS A 44 -3.93 -4.10 5.37
CA CYS A 44 -3.62 -3.92 3.97
C CYS A 44 -4.04 -5.13 3.15
N LYS A 45 -4.74 -4.90 2.04
CA LYS A 45 -5.01 -5.87 0.99
C LYS A 45 -3.99 -5.65 -0.13
N TRP A 46 -3.34 -6.70 -0.60
CA TRP A 46 -2.37 -6.62 -1.69
C TRP A 46 -2.69 -7.61 -2.79
N ARG A 47 -2.27 -7.29 -4.01
CA ARG A 47 -2.38 -8.19 -5.17
C ARG A 47 -1.30 -7.93 -6.19
N VAL A 48 -1.03 -8.94 -6.99
CA VAL A 48 -0.13 -8.89 -8.14
C VAL A 48 -1.00 -8.76 -9.39
N VAL A 49 -0.67 -7.78 -10.22
CA VAL A 49 -1.28 -7.56 -11.53
C VAL A 49 -0.22 -7.84 -12.58
N VAL A 50 -0.53 -8.80 -13.46
CA VAL A 50 0.41 -9.26 -14.48
C VAL A 50 -0.13 -9.16 -15.90
N ASP A 51 -1.40 -8.77 -16.04
CA ASP A 51 -2.05 -8.59 -17.33
C ASP A 51 -2.87 -7.30 -17.37
N ASP A 52 -2.98 -6.71 -18.55
CA ASP A 52 -3.94 -5.65 -18.81
C ASP A 52 -5.21 -6.31 -19.37
N GLN A 53 -6.33 -6.16 -18.65
CA GLN A 53 -7.62 -6.83 -18.96
C GLN A 53 -8.19 -6.49 -20.35
N SER A 54 -7.49 -5.65 -21.13
CA SER A 54 -7.87 -5.16 -22.44
C SER A 54 -7.48 -6.09 -23.61
N LYS A 55 -6.60 -7.09 -23.42
CA LYS A 55 -6.11 -7.96 -24.52
C LYS A 55 -6.27 -9.45 -24.20
N SER A 56 -7.33 -10.05 -24.77
CA SER A 56 -7.51 -11.50 -24.73
C SER A 56 -6.60 -12.17 -25.76
N SER A 57 -5.58 -12.92 -25.33
CA SER A 57 -5.42 -14.29 -25.86
C SER A 57 -4.39 -15.14 -25.13
N ASP A 58 -3.35 -14.58 -24.51
CA ASP A 58 -2.37 -15.40 -23.79
C ASP A 58 -1.81 -14.69 -22.55
N GLU A 59 -1.80 -15.38 -21.42
CA GLU A 59 -1.18 -14.89 -20.18
C GLU A 59 0.31 -14.63 -20.43
N ALA A 60 0.74 -13.37 -20.33
CA ALA A 60 2.12 -13.00 -20.61
C ALA A 60 3.09 -13.57 -19.56
N TRP A 61 2.62 -13.67 -18.31
CA TRP A 61 3.31 -14.38 -17.24
C TRP A 61 2.41 -15.39 -16.57
N LYS A 62 3.04 -16.45 -16.10
CA LYS A 62 2.43 -17.51 -15.32
C LYS A 62 2.94 -17.48 -13.89
N VAL A 63 2.03 -17.62 -12.94
CA VAL A 63 2.36 -17.84 -11.53
C VAL A 63 2.78 -19.29 -11.36
N VAL A 64 4.04 -19.51 -10.97
CA VAL A 64 4.61 -20.84 -10.74
C VAL A 64 4.34 -21.28 -9.30
N GLN A 65 4.50 -20.36 -8.34
CA GLN A 65 4.35 -20.60 -6.92
C GLN A 65 4.02 -19.30 -6.18
N GLY A 66 3.43 -19.42 -5.00
CA GLY A 66 3.13 -18.29 -4.12
C GLY A 66 1.72 -17.74 -4.30
N GLU A 67 1.40 -16.74 -3.50
CA GLU A 67 0.08 -16.11 -3.49
C GLU A 67 0.07 -14.88 -4.39
N THR A 68 -0.96 -14.72 -5.21
CA THR A 68 -1.13 -13.53 -6.06
C THR A 68 -1.88 -12.41 -5.39
N ARG A 69 -2.45 -12.67 -4.20
CA ARG A 69 -3.17 -11.70 -3.39
C ARG A 69 -3.17 -12.16 -1.95
N GLY A 70 -3.23 -11.21 -1.04
CA GLY A 70 -3.30 -11.49 0.39
C GLY A 70 -3.85 -10.31 1.17
N GLN A 71 -4.00 -10.53 2.47
CA GLN A 71 -4.43 -9.53 3.41
C GLN A 71 -3.61 -9.65 4.70
N THR A 72 -3.17 -8.52 5.24
CA THR A 72 -2.51 -8.49 6.54
C THR A 72 -3.52 -8.75 7.67
N GLN A 73 -2.99 -9.06 8.85
CA GLN A 73 -3.81 -8.97 10.06
C GLN A 73 -4.24 -7.52 10.32
N VAL A 74 -5.39 -7.37 10.96
CA VAL A 74 -5.86 -6.09 11.48
C VAL A 74 -5.04 -5.76 12.72
N HIS A 75 -4.38 -4.59 12.73
CA HIS A 75 -3.51 -4.16 13.83
C HIS A 75 -3.78 -2.71 14.18
N ALA A 76 -3.85 -2.38 15.47
CA ALA A 76 -3.89 -1.01 15.96
C ALA A 76 -2.67 -0.19 15.49
N ALA A 77 -2.86 1.10 15.21
CA ALA A 77 -1.72 1.99 15.07
C ALA A 77 -0.97 2.10 16.40
N SER A 78 0.35 1.98 16.40
CA SER A 78 1.15 2.15 17.60
C SER A 78 1.24 3.63 17.95
N SER A 79 0.52 4.05 18.98
CA SER A 79 0.57 5.41 19.52
C SER A 79 1.94 5.75 20.13
N GLY A 80 2.68 4.75 20.63
CA GLY A 80 3.90 4.95 21.44
C GLY A 80 5.21 4.31 20.95
N GLY A 81 5.21 3.48 19.91
CA GLY A 81 6.40 2.74 19.48
C GLY A 81 6.91 3.16 18.11
N SER A 82 7.98 3.96 18.04
CA SER A 82 8.76 4.07 16.81
C SER A 82 9.52 2.75 16.63
N LEU A 83 8.97 1.81 15.85
CA LEU A 83 9.76 0.70 15.35
C LEU A 83 10.72 1.26 14.32
N ALA A 84 11.89 1.67 14.80
CA ALA A 84 12.97 2.11 13.96
C ALA A 84 13.42 0.95 13.08
N MET A 85 13.46 1.18 11.77
CA MET A 85 13.76 0.14 10.79
C MET A 85 15.24 -0.28 10.93
N PRO A 86 15.57 -1.50 11.41
CA PRO A 86 16.94 -1.89 11.76
C PRO A 86 17.93 -1.79 10.60
N ASP A 87 17.45 -1.92 9.36
CA ASP A 87 18.32 -1.94 8.18
C ASP A 87 18.56 -0.55 7.56
N LEU A 88 17.70 0.45 7.85
CA LEU A 88 18.00 1.86 7.51
C LEU A 88 19.16 2.42 8.37
N TYR A 89 19.47 1.78 9.50
CA TYR A 89 20.65 2.12 10.31
C TYR A 89 21.97 1.76 9.62
N ARG A 90 21.97 0.87 8.62
CA ARG A 90 23.23 0.36 8.05
C ARG A 90 24.00 1.41 7.25
N GLN A 91 23.36 2.52 6.85
CA GLN A 91 23.97 3.55 6.00
C GLN A 91 24.12 4.94 6.63
N ASN A 92 23.49 5.26 7.76
CA ASN A 92 23.54 6.61 8.32
C ASN A 92 24.17 6.65 9.72
N ARG A 93 25.40 7.15 9.80
CA ARG A 93 26.11 7.49 11.05
C ARG A 93 25.66 8.81 11.68
N ASP A 94 24.83 9.57 10.97
CA ASP A 94 24.32 10.86 11.44
C ASP A 94 22.89 10.69 11.97
N ASN A 95 22.57 11.38 13.07
CA ASN A 95 21.30 11.35 13.80
C ASN A 95 20.09 11.82 12.96
N ILE A 96 19.73 11.08 11.91
CA ILE A 96 18.54 11.32 11.12
C ILE A 96 17.37 10.63 11.82
N LEU A 97 16.36 11.42 12.20
CA LEU A 97 15.10 10.93 12.73
C LEU A 97 14.42 10.08 11.64
N LEU A 98 14.34 8.77 11.88
CA LEU A 98 13.67 7.84 10.98
C LEU A 98 12.17 8.15 10.90
N PRO A 99 11.51 7.85 9.76
CA PRO A 99 10.05 7.93 9.67
C PRO A 99 9.42 7.01 10.71
N LYS A 100 8.63 7.56 11.64
CA LYS A 100 7.87 6.77 12.60
C LYS A 100 6.81 5.97 11.83
N ILE A 101 6.94 4.64 11.83
CA ILE A 101 5.91 3.77 11.23
C ILE A 101 4.71 3.72 12.17
N GLY A 102 3.55 4.19 11.68
CA GLY A 102 2.33 4.29 12.49
C GLY A 102 1.65 2.94 12.71
N THR A 103 1.67 2.06 11.71
CA THR A 103 1.14 0.68 11.82
C THR A 103 2.15 -0.30 11.25
N VAL A 104 2.42 -1.39 11.98
CA VAL A 104 3.33 -2.46 11.55
C VAL A 104 2.58 -3.77 11.38
N TRP A 105 2.75 -4.41 10.22
CA TRP A 105 2.14 -5.70 9.90
C TRP A 105 3.16 -6.83 9.77
N ALA A 106 4.36 -6.54 9.22
CA ALA A 106 5.40 -7.54 8.92
C ALA A 106 4.83 -8.77 8.17
N HIS A 107 4.02 -8.52 7.14
CA HIS A 107 3.31 -9.56 6.41
C HIS A 107 4.17 -10.11 5.26
N PRO A 108 4.44 -11.42 5.18
CA PRO A 108 5.32 -11.98 4.17
C PRO A 108 4.70 -11.92 2.77
N ILE A 109 5.56 -11.71 1.78
CA ILE A 109 5.23 -11.80 0.35
C ILE A 109 6.22 -12.77 -0.28
N ASP A 110 5.73 -13.86 -0.86
CA ASP A 110 6.53 -14.84 -1.60
C ASP A 110 5.78 -15.24 -2.87
N LEU A 111 6.38 -14.94 -4.03
CA LEU A 111 5.77 -15.13 -5.34
C LEU A 111 6.82 -15.48 -6.41
N HIS A 112 6.61 -16.58 -7.12
CA HIS A 112 7.42 -16.99 -8.25
C HIS A 112 6.64 -16.88 -9.56
N LEU A 113 7.10 -15.99 -10.44
CA LEU A 113 6.55 -15.74 -11.76
C LEU A 113 7.49 -16.27 -12.85
N ALA A 114 6.93 -16.84 -13.92
CA ALA A 114 7.68 -17.22 -15.11
C ALA A 114 7.06 -16.61 -16.36
N ILE A 115 7.90 -16.21 -17.32
CA ILE A 115 7.46 -15.71 -18.62
C ILE A 115 6.78 -16.85 -19.37
N ALA A 116 5.53 -16.64 -19.77
CA ALA A 116 4.74 -17.60 -20.55
C ALA A 116 4.73 -17.26 -22.05
N ASN A 117 4.81 -15.97 -22.43
CA ASN A 117 4.88 -15.51 -23.82
C ASN A 117 6.01 -14.48 -24.02
N MET A 118 6.57 -14.37 -25.23
CA MET A 118 7.58 -13.36 -25.60
C MET A 118 7.06 -11.92 -25.45
N GLU A 119 5.75 -11.70 -25.44
CA GLU A 119 5.12 -10.38 -25.20
C GLU A 119 5.15 -9.93 -23.72
N ALA A 120 5.69 -10.73 -22.80
CA ALA A 120 5.79 -10.43 -21.36
C ALA A 120 6.48 -9.12 -21.01
N TRP A 121 7.35 -8.60 -21.88
CA TRP A 121 8.00 -7.31 -21.70
C TRP A 121 7.03 -6.12 -21.78
N ASN A 122 5.90 -6.27 -22.48
CA ASN A 122 4.86 -5.23 -22.57
C ASN A 122 3.94 -5.21 -21.35
N CYS A 123 3.90 -6.31 -20.58
CA CYS A 123 3.04 -6.50 -19.41
C CYS A 123 3.91 -6.89 -18.22
N TRP A 124 4.70 -5.96 -17.70
CA TRP A 124 5.56 -6.24 -16.55
C TRP A 124 4.75 -6.32 -15.24
N PRO A 125 5.04 -7.27 -14.34
CA PRO A 125 4.28 -7.43 -13.10
C PRO A 125 4.33 -6.18 -12.21
N ARG A 126 3.17 -5.84 -11.66
CA ARG A 126 2.95 -4.74 -10.73
C ARG A 126 2.33 -5.26 -9.44
N LEU A 127 2.76 -4.72 -8.31
CA LEU A 127 2.12 -4.94 -7.02
C LEU A 127 1.20 -3.76 -6.72
N GLU A 128 -0.02 -4.07 -6.29
CA GLU A 128 -1.04 -3.10 -5.90
C GLU A 128 -1.48 -3.36 -4.46
N PHE A 129 -1.67 -2.27 -3.72
CA PHE A 129 -1.98 -2.28 -2.30
C PHE A 129 -3.17 -1.37 -2.03
N GLN A 130 -3.97 -1.75 -1.05
CA GLN A 130 -5.06 -0.95 -0.50
C GLN A 130 -4.97 -1.00 1.02
N VAL A 131 -4.83 0.16 1.65
CA VAL A 131 -4.78 0.28 3.11
C VAL A 131 -6.14 0.74 3.60
N TRP A 132 -6.65 0.04 4.60
CA TRP A 132 -7.97 0.24 5.16
C TRP A 132 -7.86 0.48 6.65
N SER A 133 -8.72 1.34 7.19
CA SER A 133 -8.96 1.47 8.62
C SER A 133 -10.24 0.73 9.01
N VAL A 134 -10.31 0.30 10.26
CA VAL A 134 -11.44 -0.36 10.90
C VAL A 134 -11.67 0.32 12.24
N ASP A 135 -12.87 0.84 12.43
CA ASP A 135 -13.27 1.45 13.69
C ASP A 135 -13.72 0.40 14.73
N ALA A 136 -14.08 0.88 15.93
CA ALA A 136 -14.59 0.03 17.01
C ALA A 136 -15.93 -0.65 16.67
N PHE A 137 -16.63 -0.20 15.63
CA PHE A 137 -17.88 -0.78 15.13
C PHE A 137 -17.66 -1.72 13.93
N HIS A 138 -16.40 -2.02 13.61
CA HIS A 138 -16.00 -2.84 12.46
C HIS A 138 -16.38 -2.27 11.09
N LEU A 139 -16.55 -0.95 10.99
CA LEU A 139 -16.73 -0.28 9.70
C LEU A 139 -15.36 -0.07 9.05
N GLU A 140 -15.22 -0.59 7.83
CA GLU A 140 -14.00 -0.45 7.02
C GLU A 140 -14.03 0.87 6.23
N SER A 141 -12.96 1.65 6.26
CA SER A 141 -12.79 2.85 5.43
C SER A 141 -11.48 2.78 4.66
N LEU A 142 -11.49 3.15 3.37
CA LEU A 142 -10.29 3.15 2.53
C LEU A 142 -9.42 4.36 2.87
N CYS A 143 -8.20 4.11 3.35
CA CYS A 143 -7.23 5.17 3.65
C CYS A 143 -6.41 5.57 2.42
N GLY A 144 -6.14 4.62 1.52
CA GLY A 144 -5.35 4.89 0.33
C GLY A 144 -4.98 3.64 -0.45
N THR A 145 -4.55 3.86 -1.67
CA THR A 145 -4.09 2.86 -2.62
C THR A 145 -2.64 3.16 -3.00
N ALA A 146 -1.85 2.12 -3.25
CA ALA A 146 -0.49 2.25 -3.73
C ALA A 146 -0.26 1.23 -4.85
N SER A 147 0.59 1.56 -5.80
CA SER A 147 1.02 0.61 -6.82
C SER A 147 2.47 0.85 -7.19
N PHE A 148 3.23 -0.22 -7.44
CA PHE A 148 4.59 -0.12 -7.94
C PHE A 148 4.93 -1.29 -8.86
N SER A 149 5.66 -1.00 -9.94
CA SER A 149 6.16 -2.02 -10.86
C SER A 149 7.35 -2.72 -10.25
N VAL A 150 7.38 -4.05 -10.36
CA VAL A 150 8.47 -4.88 -9.80
C VAL A 150 9.81 -4.46 -10.42
N PRO A 151 10.90 -4.26 -9.64
CA PRO A 151 12.20 -3.97 -10.21
C PRO A 151 12.69 -5.08 -11.16
N MET A 152 13.35 -4.73 -12.26
CA MET A 152 13.89 -5.71 -13.21
C MET A 152 15.24 -6.29 -12.77
N ALA A 153 16.03 -5.50 -12.04
CA ALA A 153 17.33 -5.91 -11.56
C ALA A 153 17.20 -6.79 -10.31
N THR A 154 18.04 -7.84 -10.25
CA THR A 154 18.14 -8.67 -9.04
C THR A 154 18.80 -7.86 -7.93
N ASN A 155 18.07 -7.57 -6.86
CA ASN A 155 18.60 -6.94 -5.66
C ASN A 155 17.60 -7.04 -4.50
N GLU A 156 18.06 -6.64 -3.32
CA GLU A 156 17.19 -6.28 -2.20
C GLU A 156 16.80 -4.80 -2.29
N TYR A 157 15.52 -4.52 -2.05
CA TYR A 157 14.91 -3.21 -2.14
C TYR A 157 14.15 -2.90 -0.84
N VAL A 158 14.40 -1.72 -0.29
CA VAL A 158 13.57 -1.10 0.74
C VAL A 158 12.86 0.07 0.08
N LEU A 159 11.54 0.03 0.04
CA LEU A 159 10.71 0.93 -0.76
C LEU A 159 9.73 1.69 0.13
N ASP A 160 9.71 3.01 -0.08
CA ASP A 160 8.73 3.95 0.45
C ASP A 160 7.74 4.25 -0.68
N VAL A 161 6.55 3.63 -0.64
CA VAL A 161 5.55 3.77 -1.69
C VAL A 161 4.46 4.74 -1.23
N PRO A 162 4.24 5.86 -1.93
CA PRO A 162 3.23 6.83 -1.52
C PRO A 162 1.83 6.22 -1.64
N LEU A 163 1.03 6.42 -0.60
CA LEU A 163 -0.39 6.10 -0.60
C LEU A 163 -1.18 7.26 -1.18
N VAL A 164 -2.13 6.91 -2.03
CA VAL A 164 -2.93 7.84 -2.79
C VAL A 164 -4.40 7.47 -2.67
N LEU A 165 -5.23 8.46 -2.38
CA LEU A 165 -6.69 8.32 -2.36
C LEU A 165 -7.27 9.22 -3.45
N SER A 166 -8.07 8.64 -4.34
CA SER A 166 -8.87 9.40 -5.31
C SER A 166 -10.25 9.63 -4.73
N GLU A 167 -10.67 10.89 -4.67
CA GLU A 167 -12.00 11.27 -4.19
C GLU A 167 -12.68 12.18 -5.23
N PRO A 168 -14.01 12.03 -5.43
CA PRO A 168 -14.75 12.93 -6.31
C PRO A 168 -14.79 14.35 -5.72
N GLN A 169 -14.65 15.37 -6.58
CA GLN A 169 -14.83 16.78 -6.18
C GLN A 169 -16.30 17.10 -5.93
N THR A 170 -16.84 16.64 -4.80
CA THR A 170 -18.17 17.05 -4.35
C THR A 170 -18.05 18.04 -3.19
N ILE A 171 -19.02 18.96 -3.08
CA ILE A 171 -19.14 19.88 -1.92
C ILE A 171 -19.31 19.06 -0.65
N LEU A 172 -20.09 17.98 -0.73
CA LEU A 172 -20.30 17.04 0.37
C LEU A 172 -18.98 16.35 0.76
N GLY A 173 -18.19 15.89 -0.21
CA GLY A 173 -16.83 15.38 -0.01
C GLY A 173 -15.93 16.41 0.67
N SER A 174 -15.99 17.67 0.23
CA SER A 174 -15.20 18.75 0.83
C SER A 174 -15.60 19.07 2.28
N LEU A 175 -16.90 19.06 2.58
CA LEU A 175 -17.41 19.27 3.93
C LEU A 175 -17.12 18.08 4.85
N ALA A 176 -17.32 16.85 4.37
CA ALA A 176 -17.00 15.66 5.14
C ALA A 176 -15.51 15.60 5.50
N ARG A 177 -14.63 16.03 4.58
CA ARG A 177 -13.19 16.20 4.87
C ARG A 177 -12.93 17.25 5.95
N ALA A 178 -13.60 18.40 5.89
CA ALA A 178 -13.44 19.44 6.90
C ALA A 178 -13.89 19.00 8.30
N VAL A 179 -14.78 18.01 8.38
CA VAL A 179 -15.35 17.50 9.64
C VAL A 179 -14.83 16.10 10.00
N GLY A 180 -13.93 15.52 9.21
CA GLY A 180 -13.37 14.18 9.45
C GLY A 180 -14.38 13.04 9.32
N LEU A 181 -15.46 13.23 8.55
CA LEU A 181 -16.45 12.19 8.30
C LEU A 181 -16.03 11.33 7.11
N PRO A 182 -15.92 10.00 7.26
CA PRO A 182 -15.67 9.12 6.13
C PRO A 182 -16.91 9.05 5.24
N LEU A 183 -16.83 9.61 4.03
CA LEU A 183 -17.81 9.36 2.98
C LEU A 183 -17.29 8.23 2.10
N GLN A 184 -17.83 7.04 2.28
CA GLN A 184 -17.58 5.94 1.38
C GLN A 184 -18.71 5.87 0.36
N GLU A 185 -18.45 6.35 -0.85
CA GLU A 185 -19.39 6.20 -1.96
C GLU A 185 -19.25 4.76 -2.49
N GLN A 186 -20.36 4.02 -2.49
CA GLN A 186 -20.43 2.68 -3.05
C GLN A 186 -20.08 2.79 -4.55
N GLU A 187 -19.15 1.96 -5.01
CA GLU A 187 -18.62 1.94 -6.39
C GLU A 187 -19.73 1.56 -7.39
N ASN A 188 -20.66 2.48 -7.63
CA ASN A 188 -21.66 2.37 -8.65
C ASN A 188 -20.96 2.68 -9.96
N LYS A 189 -20.75 1.62 -10.74
CA LYS A 189 -20.17 1.60 -12.10
C LYS A 189 -21.08 2.31 -13.12
N ALA A 190 -21.63 3.46 -12.77
CA ALA A 190 -22.25 4.39 -13.69
C ALA A 190 -21.11 5.20 -14.32
N ARG A 191 -20.83 4.90 -15.59
CA ARG A 191 -20.04 5.78 -16.47
C ARG A 191 -20.73 7.14 -16.54
N SER A 192 -20.45 8.01 -15.59
CA SER A 192 -20.94 9.38 -15.55
C SER A 192 -19.78 10.32 -15.85
N ALA A 193 -20.07 11.31 -16.69
CA ALA A 193 -19.11 12.17 -17.36
C ALA A 193 -18.19 12.92 -16.37
N HIS A 194 -16.89 12.91 -16.69
CA HIS A 194 -15.90 13.93 -16.34
C HIS A 194 -16.11 14.60 -14.97
N CYS A 195 -16.10 13.80 -13.92
CA CYS A 195 -15.96 14.35 -12.57
C CYS A 195 -14.47 14.59 -12.35
N ASP A 196 -14.07 15.83 -12.06
CA ASP A 196 -12.69 16.13 -11.70
C ASP A 196 -12.36 15.35 -10.41
N GLU A 197 -11.54 14.31 -10.52
CA GLU A 197 -11.06 13.55 -9.36
C GLU A 197 -9.90 14.30 -8.70
N VAL A 198 -9.93 14.45 -7.38
CA VAL A 198 -8.77 14.95 -6.62
C VAL A 198 -7.99 13.77 -6.11
N ILE A 199 -6.74 13.69 -6.54
CA ILE A 199 -5.76 12.73 -6.07
C ILE A 199 -5.04 13.33 -4.86
N ARG A 200 -5.13 12.69 -3.70
CA ARG A 200 -4.44 13.10 -2.47
C ARG A 200 -3.42 12.07 -2.04
N SER A 201 -2.26 12.52 -1.59
CA SER A 201 -1.35 11.66 -0.84
C SER A 201 -1.86 11.53 0.60
N THR A 202 -2.07 10.31 1.06
CA THR A 202 -2.63 10.00 2.39
C THR A 202 -1.64 9.33 3.33
N GLY A 203 -0.40 9.09 2.89
CA GLY A 203 0.59 8.43 3.72
C GLY A 203 1.66 7.72 2.89
N THR A 204 2.42 6.85 3.56
CA THR A 204 3.47 6.05 2.93
C THR A 204 3.37 4.60 3.39
N LEU A 205 3.51 3.69 2.44
CA LEU A 205 3.59 2.25 2.63
C LEU A 205 5.05 1.81 2.59
N TYR A 206 5.49 1.02 3.56
CA TYR A 206 6.86 0.54 3.66
C TYR A 206 6.95 -0.93 3.27
N LEU A 207 7.81 -1.25 2.31
CA LEU A 207 8.00 -2.58 1.76
C LEU A 207 9.48 -2.95 1.76
N ARG A 208 9.78 -4.21 2.09
CA ARG A 208 11.10 -4.80 1.85
C ARG A 208 10.94 -5.97 0.88
N LEU A 209 11.67 -5.96 -0.22
CA LEU A 209 11.54 -6.95 -1.28
C LEU A 209 12.90 -7.33 -1.86
N ALA A 210 13.21 -8.62 -1.86
CA ALA A 210 14.26 -9.20 -2.69
C ALA A 210 13.64 -9.66 -4.01
N VAL A 211 14.20 -9.15 -5.12
CA VAL A 211 13.89 -9.60 -6.47
C VAL A 211 15.01 -10.50 -6.93
N LEU A 212 14.69 -11.73 -7.31
CA LEU A 212 15.61 -12.71 -7.87
C LEU A 212 15.18 -13.02 -9.29
N SER A 213 15.93 -12.53 -10.27
CA SER A 213 15.68 -12.81 -11.68
C SER A 213 16.58 -13.92 -12.21
N ARG A 214 15.99 -14.83 -12.99
CA ARG A 214 16.70 -15.91 -13.67
C ARG A 214 16.49 -15.77 -15.17
N GLY A 215 17.59 -15.65 -15.92
CA GLY A 215 17.55 -15.56 -17.39
C GLY A 215 17.16 -14.19 -17.94
N LEU A 216 17.00 -13.17 -17.11
CA LEU A 216 16.96 -11.76 -17.52
C LEU A 216 18.39 -11.25 -17.65
N ASN A 217 19.03 -11.53 -18.79
CA ASN A 217 20.38 -11.01 -19.03
C ASN A 217 20.26 -9.55 -19.48
N THR A 218 20.40 -8.60 -18.55
CA THR A 218 20.70 -7.21 -18.92
C THR A 218 22.15 -7.20 -19.39
N THR A 219 22.38 -7.30 -20.70
CA THR A 219 23.70 -7.04 -21.27
C THR A 219 24.07 -5.60 -20.94
N THR A 220 24.92 -5.41 -19.93
CA THR A 220 25.61 -4.14 -19.71
C THR A 220 26.55 -3.94 -20.89
N ASN A 221 26.17 -3.06 -21.82
CA ASN A 221 27.10 -2.45 -22.78
C ASN A 221 27.83 -1.31 -22.09
#